data_AF-A0A3G8C6X0-F1
#
_entry.id   AF-A0A3G8C6X0-F1
#
_cell.length_a   1.000
_cell.length_b   1.000
_cell.length_c   1.000
_cell.angle_alpha   90.00
_cell.angle_beta   90.00
_cell.angle_gamma   90.00
#
_symmetry.space_group_name_H-M   'P 1'
#
loop_
_entity.id
_entity.type
_entity.pdbx_description
1 polymer ?
#
loop_
_entity_poly.entity_id
_entity_poly.type
_entity_poly.pdbx_seq_one_letter_code
_entity_poly.pdbx_strand_id
1 'polypeptide(L)' 'MLDVICNNVYGHLNGSVEAVLDANQGLADEPQPFRAGVVIVLPDLPVPTEEGISLWD' A
#
# COMPACT_ATOMS: atom_id res chain seq x y z
N MET A 1 -6.07 -6.78 -4.47
CA MET A 1 -4.80 -7.00 -5.21
C MET A 1 -3.79 -5.89 -4.94
N LEU A 2 -4.20 -4.61 -5.01
CA LEU A 2 -3.32 -3.48 -4.71
C LEU A 2 -2.75 -3.52 -3.29
N ASP A 3 -3.60 -3.87 -2.32
CA ASP A 3 -3.25 -4.15 -0.92
C ASP A 3 -2.16 -5.21 -0.80
N VAL A 4 -2.26 -6.33 -1.52
CA VAL A 4 -1.24 -7.39 -1.51
C VAL A 4 0.12 -6.86 -1.98
N ILE A 5 0.14 -6.05 -3.05
CA ILE A 5 1.37 -5.40 -3.53
C ILE A 5 1.94 -4.49 -2.45
N CYS A 6 1.10 -3.64 -1.84
CA CYS A 6 1.52 -2.73 -0.78
C CYS A 6 2.10 -3.48 0.43
N ASN A 7 1.43 -4.54 0.88
CA ASN A 7 1.92 -5.34 2.01
C ASN A 7 3.25 -6.03 1.69
N ASN A 8 3.45 -6.49 0.46
CA ASN A 8 4.69 -7.16 0.06
C ASN A 8 5.87 -6.18 -0.09
N VAL A 9 5.61 -4.95 -0.52
CA VAL A 9 6.66 -3.93 -0.73
C VAL A 9 6.99 -3.18 0.55
N TYR A 10 5.96 -2.73 1.28
CA TYR A 10 6.14 -1.88 2.46
C TYR A 10 6.12 -2.66 3.77
N GLY A 11 5.63 -3.91 3.77
CA GLY A 11 5.51 -4.73 4.99
C GLY A 11 4.31 -4.37 5.87
N HIS A 12 3.53 -3.37 5.49
CA HIS A 12 2.30 -2.96 6.18
C HIS A 12 1.32 -2.30 5.20
N LEU A 13 0.07 -2.16 5.65
CA LEU A 13 -0.99 -1.46 4.92
C LEU A 13 -1.31 -0.09 5.50
N ASN A 14 -0.80 0.25 6.69
CA ASN A 14 -1.11 1.52 7.36
C ASN A 14 -0.69 2.73 6.50
N GLY A 15 -1.66 3.39 5.86
CA GLY A 15 -1.45 4.52 4.96
C GLY A 15 -0.81 4.18 3.60
N SER A 16 -0.47 2.91 3.36
CA SER A 16 0.29 2.50 2.19
C SER A 16 -0.55 2.52 0.92
N VAL A 17 -1.80 2.03 1.00
CA VAL A 17 -2.68 1.92 -0.16
C VAL A 17 -3.14 3.31 -0.61
N GLU A 18 -3.49 4.15 0.35
CA GLU A 18 -3.91 5.52 0.15
C GLU A 18 -2.80 6.35 -0.51
N ALA A 19 -1.57 6.23 -0.02
CA ALA A 19 -0.41 6.90 -0.62
C ALA A 19 -0.15 6.43 -2.06
N VAL A 20 -0.29 5.13 -2.33
CA VAL A 20 -0.17 4.60 -3.70
C VAL A 20 -1.31 5.12 -4.58
N LEU A 21 -2.55 5.15 -4.12
CA LEU A 21 -3.67 5.69 -4.89
C LEU A 21 -3.51 7.19 -5.17
N ASP A 22 -3.01 7.96 -4.20
CA ASP A 22 -2.75 9.39 -4.37
C ASP A 22 -1.69 9.65 -5.45
N ALA A 23 -0.62 8.86 -5.46
CA ALA A 23 0.43 8.91 -6.47
C ALA A 23 0.00 8.36 -7.86
N ASN A 24 -1.14 7.67 -7.97
CA ASN A 24 -1.62 7.03 -9.20
C ASN A 24 -3.08 7.38 -9.47
N GLN A 25 -3.36 8.65 -9.76
CA GLN A 25 -4.71 9.14 -10.07
C GLN A 25 -5.36 8.32 -11.21
N GLY A 26 -6.59 7.85 -10.99
CA GLY A 26 -7.33 6.99 -11.91
C GLY A 26 -7.11 5.47 -11.70
N LEU A 27 -6.11 5.06 -10.91
CA LEU A 27 -5.89 3.63 -10.59
C LEU A 27 -7.05 3.03 -9.78
N ALA A 28 -7.72 3.83 -8.96
CA ALA A 28 -8.88 3.39 -8.18
C ALA A 28 -10.10 3.04 -9.05
N ASP A 29 -10.22 3.66 -10.22
CA ASP A 29 -11.31 3.40 -11.17
C ASP A 29 -11.02 2.18 -12.06
N GLU A 30 -9.77 1.72 -12.13
CA GLU A 30 -9.40 0.53 -12.87
C GLU A 30 -9.92 -0.73 -12.14
N PRO A 31 -10.69 -1.60 -12.83
CA PRO A 31 -11.29 -2.76 -12.21
C PRO A 31 -10.21 -3.75 -11.76
N GLN A 32 -10.42 -4.33 -10.58
CA GLN A 32 -9.59 -5.44 -10.09
C GLN A 32 -10.18 -6.79 -10.52
N PRO A 33 -9.35 -7.78 -10.90
CA PRO A 33 -7.88 -7.74 -10.96
C PRO A 33 -7.36 -6.83 -12.08
N PHE A 34 -6.27 -6.10 -11.80
CA PHE A 34 -5.69 -5.20 -12.80
C PHE A 34 -5.30 -5.98 -14.06
N ARG A 35 -5.58 -5.37 -15.23
CA ARG A 35 -5.08 -5.89 -16.52
C ARG A 35 -3.55 -5.89 -16.54
N ALA A 36 -2.97 -6.77 -17.35
CA ALA A 36 -1.54 -6.75 -17.59
C ALA A 36 -1.11 -5.41 -18.22
N GLY A 37 0.08 -4.93 -17.87
CA GLY A 37 0.66 -3.68 -18.39
C GLY A 37 0.24 -2.42 -17.64
N VAL A 38 -0.56 -2.51 -16.57
CA VAL A 38 -0.77 -1.38 -15.65
C VAL A 38 0.54 -1.08 -14.94
N VAL A 39 1.05 0.14 -15.10
CA VAL A 39 2.23 0.64 -14.41
C VAL A 39 1.76 1.35 -13.15
N ILE A 40 2.23 0.89 -11.99
CA ILE A 40 1.89 1.46 -10.68
C ILE A 40 3.17 2.07 -10.09
N VAL A 41 3.12 3.36 -9.80
CA VAL A 41 4.19 4.07 -9.09
C VAL A 41 4.08 3.76 -7.61
N LEU A 42 5.15 3.27 -7.01
CA LEU A 42 5.25 3.00 -5.58
C LEU A 42 6.04 4.15 -4.92
N PRO A 43 5.39 5.08 -4.20
CA PRO A 43 6.09 6.18 -3.54
C PRO A 43 6.90 5.67 -2.34
N ASP A 44 7.94 6.40 -1.97
CA ASP A 44 8.63 6.15 -0.71
C ASP A 44 7.69 6.45 0.47
N LEU A 45 7.57 5.49 1.39
CA LEU A 45 6.77 5.65 2.60
C LEU A 45 7.67 5.87 3.82
N PRO A 46 7.23 6.68 4.80
CA PRO A 46 7.91 6.78 6.07
C PRO A 46 7.95 5.40 6.74
N VAL A 47 9.08 5.10 7.41
CA VAL A 47 9.25 3.85 8.14
C VAL A 47 8.14 3.74 9.20
N PRO A 48 7.49 2.57 9.35
CA PRO A 48 6.47 2.37 10.36
C PRO A 48 7.00 2.70 11.75
N THR A 49 6.24 3.50 12.48
CA THR A 49 6.48 3.68 13.91
C THR A 49 6.01 2.42 14.63
N GLU A 50 6.93 1.69 15.25
CA GLU A 50 6.57 0.56 16.12
C GLU A 50 6.05 1.09 17.47
N GLU A 51 4.74 1.29 17.57
CA GLU A 51 4.08 1.45 18.87
C GLU A 51 3.76 0.06 19.44
N GLY A 52 4.74 -0.54 20.12
CA GLY A 52 4.58 -1.81 20.82
C GLY A 52 3.85 -1.64 22.14
N ILE A 53 2.69 -2.27 22.30
CA ILE A 53 1.97 -2.36 23.58
C ILE A 53 2.24 -3.75 24.15
N SER A 54 2.74 -3.86 25.39
CA SER A 54 2.82 -5.16 26.05
C SER A 54 1.42 -5.66 26.37
N LEU A 55 1.10 -6.86 25.91
CA LEU A 55 -0.22 -7.47 26.16
C LEU A 55 -0.27 -8.21 27.51
N TRP A 56 0.88 -8.48 28.14
CA TRP A 56 0.99 -9.26 29.37
C TRP A 56 2.18 -8.76 30.22
N ASP A 57 2.11 -8.96 31.55
CA ASP A 57 3.26 -8.88 32.49
C ASP A 57 3.92 -10.26 32.65
#